data_AF-A0AAU4M7A7-F1
#
_entry.id   AF-A0AAU4M7A7-F1
#
_cell.length_a   1.000
_cell.length_b   1.000
_cell.length_c   1.000
_cell.angle_alpha   90.00
_cell.angle_beta   90.00
_cell.angle_gamma   90.00
#
_symmetry.space_group_name_H-M   'P 1'
#
loop_
_entity.id
_entity.type
_entity.pdbx_description
1 polymer ?
#
loop_
_entity_poly.entity_id
_entity_poly.type
_entity_poly.pdbx_seq_one_letter_code
_entity_poly.pdbx_strand_id
1 'polypeptide(L)'
;MEDPGSRHSGRCTSPLGGALDVHRIGMFGCSKGGTATALVMSEDRRVRAGLSLDAPMQPTVTTELDRPFLLVTAEFGRAEEPSVAEFWSHLRGWRLNLRAEGAVHGSYGDYQVLIPQPAGAVGMSEEELREWTGTLDPARAVRIQQAYPLAFFDLHLRNRNGHLLDGPSAAFPEVEFLP
;
A
#
# COMPACT_ATOMS: atom_id res chain seq x y z
N MET A 1 -36.14 -35.11 21.86
CA MET A 1 -36.42 -33.87 22.60
C MET A 1 -35.19 -33.01 22.41
N GLU A 2 -35.30 -31.98 21.57
CA GLU A 2 -34.22 -31.08 21.18
C GLU A 2 -33.75 -30.22 22.36
N ASP A 3 -32.47 -29.89 22.40
CA ASP A 3 -31.96 -28.66 23.01
C ASP A 3 -31.31 -27.80 21.90
N PRO A 4 -31.95 -26.69 21.49
CA PRO A 4 -31.45 -25.81 20.45
C PRO A 4 -30.62 -24.66 21.04
N GLY A 5 -29.38 -24.52 20.56
CA GLY A 5 -28.70 -23.22 20.49
C GLY A 5 -27.88 -22.79 21.71
N SER A 6 -26.73 -23.44 21.93
CA SER A 6 -25.61 -22.80 22.62
C SER A 6 -24.80 -21.98 21.61
N ARG A 7 -25.19 -20.71 21.41
CA ARG A 7 -24.33 -19.71 20.79
C ARG A 7 -23.07 -19.60 21.65
N HIS A 8 -21.93 -20.02 21.11
CA HIS A 8 -20.63 -19.77 21.70
C HIS A 8 -20.32 -18.27 21.60
N SER A 9 -20.89 -17.47 22.50
CA SER A 9 -20.39 -16.11 22.78
C SER A 9 -19.17 -16.22 23.69
N GLY A 10 -18.11 -16.84 23.20
CA GLY A 10 -16.80 -16.74 23.82
C GLY A 10 -16.32 -15.31 23.65
N ARG A 11 -16.64 -14.42 24.61
CA ARG A 11 -15.96 -13.12 24.69
C ARG A 11 -14.49 -13.41 24.89
N CYS A 12 -13.70 -13.20 23.84
CA CYS A 12 -12.26 -13.23 23.90
C CYS A 12 -11.84 -12.21 24.97
N THR A 13 -11.27 -12.69 26.08
CA THR A 13 -10.85 -11.88 27.23
C THR A 13 -9.48 -11.24 27.03
N SER A 14 -8.92 -11.31 25.83
CA SER A 14 -7.67 -10.62 25.52
C SER A 14 -7.90 -9.11 25.47
N PRO A 15 -6.87 -8.28 25.71
CA PRO A 15 -6.94 -6.82 25.55
C PRO A 15 -7.41 -6.36 24.16
N LEU A 16 -7.40 -7.26 23.17
CA LEU A 16 -7.83 -7.03 21.79
C LEU A 16 -9.21 -7.62 21.47
N GLY A 17 -9.83 -8.33 22.42
CA GLY A 17 -11.13 -8.96 22.27
C GLY A 17 -12.24 -7.94 22.02
N GLY A 18 -12.66 -7.80 20.77
CA GLY A 18 -13.66 -6.83 20.33
C GLY A 18 -13.10 -5.46 19.93
N ALA A 19 -11.79 -5.25 19.99
CA ALA A 19 -11.13 -4.03 19.50
C ALA A 19 -10.99 -4.00 17.97
N LEU A 20 -11.04 -5.16 17.33
CA LEU A 20 -10.91 -5.32 15.88
C LEU A 20 -12.28 -5.52 15.24
N ASP A 21 -12.58 -4.71 14.22
CA ASP A 21 -13.69 -4.97 13.33
C ASP A 21 -13.27 -5.95 12.23
N VAL A 22 -13.61 -7.23 12.43
CA VAL A 22 -13.26 -8.31 11.50
C VAL A 22 -13.97 -8.23 10.15
N HIS A 23 -14.90 -7.29 9.96
CA HIS A 23 -15.57 -7.03 8.68
C HIS A 23 -14.91 -5.88 7.87
N ARG A 24 -13.89 -5.23 8.44
CA ARG A 24 -13.17 -4.09 7.85
C ARG A 24 -11.65 -4.33 7.89
N ILE A 25 -11.20 -5.32 7.14
CA ILE A 25 -9.79 -5.70 7.05
C ILE A 25 -9.21 -5.21 5.72
N GLY A 26 -8.13 -4.44 5.79
CA GLY A 26 -7.26 -4.10 4.66
C GLY A 26 -5.86 -4.64 4.91
N MET A 27 -5.10 -4.80 3.84
CA MET A 27 -3.70 -5.21 3.91
C MET A 27 -2.86 -4.31 3.00
N PHE A 28 -1.65 -4.01 3.43
CA PHE A 28 -0.69 -3.29 2.62
C PHE A 28 0.73 -3.74 2.93
N GLY A 29 1.64 -3.49 2.00
CA GLY A 29 3.05 -3.76 2.21
C GLY A 29 3.94 -3.10 1.18
N CYS A 30 5.21 -2.97 1.55
CA CYS A 30 6.27 -2.46 0.69
C CYS A 30 7.01 -3.60 0.00
N SER A 31 7.45 -3.39 -1.24
CA SER A 31 8.21 -4.37 -2.01
C SER A 31 7.48 -5.70 -2.10
N LYS A 32 8.14 -6.83 -1.81
CA LYS A 32 7.51 -8.16 -1.72
C LYS A 32 6.33 -8.23 -0.75
N GLY A 33 6.23 -7.35 0.25
CA GLY A 33 5.06 -7.23 1.11
C GLY A 33 3.80 -6.78 0.36
N GLY A 34 3.94 -5.97 -0.69
CA GLY A 34 2.84 -5.61 -1.58
C GLY A 34 2.44 -6.77 -2.50
N THR A 35 3.40 -7.57 -2.98
CA THR A 35 3.08 -8.84 -3.67
C THR A 35 2.34 -9.80 -2.76
N ALA A 36 2.81 -9.94 -1.51
CA ALA A 36 2.14 -10.76 -0.50
C ALA A 36 0.71 -10.24 -0.22
N THR A 37 0.49 -8.92 -0.25
CA THR A 37 -0.85 -8.33 -0.14
C THR A 37 -1.77 -8.83 -1.25
N ALA A 38 -1.31 -8.79 -2.50
CA ALA A 38 -2.08 -9.30 -3.65
C ALA A 38 -2.36 -10.81 -3.54
N LEU A 39 -1.35 -11.62 -3.21
CA LEU A 39 -1.50 -13.07 -3.04
C LEU A 39 -2.46 -13.43 -1.91
N VAL A 40 -2.35 -12.78 -0.74
CA VAL A 40 -3.25 -13.01 0.39
C VAL A 40 -4.67 -12.61 0.02
N MET A 41 -4.86 -11.50 -0.71
CA MET A 41 -6.18 -11.15 -1.20
C MET A 41 -6.76 -12.24 -2.08
N SER A 42 -5.99 -12.80 -3.02
CA SER A 42 -6.45 -13.89 -3.90
C SER A 42 -7.01 -15.08 -3.13
N GLU A 43 -6.41 -15.42 -1.99
CA GLU A 43 -6.77 -16.59 -1.19
C GLU A 43 -7.78 -16.29 -0.07
N ASP A 44 -7.78 -15.08 0.49
CA ASP A 44 -8.57 -14.72 1.67
C ASP A 44 -9.55 -13.58 1.38
N ARG A 45 -10.84 -13.94 1.33
CA ARG A 45 -11.95 -12.98 1.12
C ARG A 45 -12.13 -11.98 2.27
N ARG A 46 -11.53 -12.21 3.43
CA ARG A 46 -11.60 -11.29 4.57
C ARG A 46 -10.83 -10.00 4.30
N VAL A 47 -9.75 -10.03 3.52
CA VAL A 47 -9.03 -8.82 3.11
C VAL A 47 -9.82 -8.11 2.02
N ARG A 48 -10.44 -6.98 2.34
CA ARG A 48 -11.42 -6.31 1.46
C ARG A 48 -10.81 -5.23 0.57
N ALA A 49 -9.61 -4.74 0.91
CA ALA A 49 -8.88 -3.73 0.14
C ALA A 49 -7.36 -3.94 0.29
N GLY A 50 -6.61 -3.80 -0.80
CA GLY A 50 -5.16 -4.02 -0.86
C GLY A 50 -4.39 -2.80 -1.35
N LEU A 51 -3.19 -2.61 -0.82
CA LEU A 51 -2.29 -1.54 -1.27
C LEU A 51 -0.86 -2.06 -1.37
N SER A 52 -0.18 -1.77 -2.46
CA SER A 52 1.25 -2.04 -2.61
C SER A 52 2.06 -0.77 -2.72
N LEU A 53 3.13 -0.68 -1.93
CA LEU A 53 4.17 0.33 -2.07
C LEU A 53 5.34 -0.29 -2.85
N ASP A 54 5.46 0.07 -4.11
CA ASP A 54 6.48 -0.34 -5.07
C ASP A 54 6.78 -1.84 -5.03
N ALA A 55 5.74 -2.64 -5.25
CA ALA A 55 5.87 -4.08 -5.25
C ALA A 55 6.21 -4.59 -6.65
N PRO A 56 7.18 -5.52 -6.77
CA PRO A 56 7.53 -6.09 -8.06
C PRO A 56 6.44 -7.03 -8.59
N MET A 57 5.44 -7.40 -7.78
CA MET A 57 4.43 -8.41 -8.14
C MET A 57 5.02 -9.77 -8.58
N GLN A 58 6.20 -10.12 -8.03
CA GLN A 58 6.87 -11.40 -8.25
C GLN A 58 6.83 -12.32 -7.00
N PRO A 59 6.51 -13.63 -7.15
CA PRO A 59 6.10 -14.30 -8.39
C PRO A 59 4.80 -13.70 -8.95
N THR A 60 4.65 -13.74 -10.28
CA THR A 60 3.53 -13.10 -10.99
C THR A 60 2.19 -13.48 -10.38
N VAL A 61 1.40 -12.46 -10.02
CA VAL A 61 0.05 -12.63 -9.50
C VAL A 61 -0.96 -12.57 -10.65
N THR A 62 -1.48 -13.73 -11.05
CA THR A 62 -2.38 -13.87 -12.21
C THR A 62 -3.85 -14.02 -11.85
N THR A 63 -4.17 -14.17 -10.56
CA THR A 63 -5.55 -14.27 -10.09
C THR A 63 -6.27 -12.94 -10.26
N GLU A 64 -7.48 -12.97 -10.80
CA GLU A 64 -8.32 -11.78 -10.89
C GLU A 64 -8.79 -11.31 -9.51
N LEU A 65 -8.72 -9.99 -9.27
CA LEU A 65 -9.21 -9.38 -8.05
C LEU A 65 -10.39 -8.44 -8.36
N ASP A 66 -11.54 -8.76 -7.78
CA ASP A 66 -12.78 -7.99 -7.82
C ASP A 66 -12.85 -6.87 -6.76
N ARG A 67 -11.87 -6.83 -5.85
CA ARG A 67 -11.77 -5.92 -4.71
C ARG A 67 -10.83 -4.74 -4.99
N PRO A 68 -11.01 -3.59 -4.30
CA PRO A 68 -10.16 -2.42 -4.46
C PRO A 68 -8.67 -2.70 -4.26
N PHE A 69 -7.84 -2.21 -5.18
CA PHE A 69 -6.39 -2.29 -5.08
C PHE A 69 -5.71 -0.97 -5.48
N LEU A 70 -4.81 -0.46 -4.63
CA LEU A 70 -4.00 0.74 -4.91
C LEU A 70 -2.53 0.34 -5.15
N LEU A 71 -2.01 0.66 -6.33
CA LEU A 71 -0.58 0.61 -6.63
C LEU A 71 0.05 1.98 -6.37
N VAL A 72 1.08 2.05 -5.53
CA VAL A 72 1.94 3.23 -5.41
C VAL A 72 3.33 2.81 -5.88
N THR A 73 3.70 3.13 -7.12
CA THR A 73 4.91 2.63 -7.79
C THR A 73 6.05 3.65 -7.74
N ALA A 74 7.29 3.17 -7.83
CA ALA A 74 8.50 3.96 -8.06
C ALA A 74 9.38 3.24 -9.10
N GLU A 75 10.21 2.28 -8.68
CA GLU A 75 11.09 1.52 -9.57
C GLU A 75 10.35 0.40 -10.29
N PHE A 76 9.41 -0.26 -9.62
CA PHE A 76 8.60 -1.33 -10.18
C PHE A 76 7.30 -0.76 -10.78
N GLY A 77 7.44 0.15 -11.74
CA GLY A 77 6.32 0.70 -12.50
C GLY A 77 5.76 -0.28 -13.53
N ARG A 78 4.54 -0.04 -14.01
CA ARG A 78 3.89 -0.89 -15.03
C ARG A 78 4.60 -0.89 -16.37
N ALA A 79 5.36 0.15 -16.69
CA ALA A 79 6.12 0.21 -17.94
C ALA A 79 7.46 -0.54 -17.82
N GLU A 80 8.00 -0.60 -16.61
CA GLU A 80 9.33 -1.12 -16.29
C GLU A 80 9.30 -2.59 -15.85
N GLU A 81 8.22 -3.03 -15.17
CA GLU A 81 8.09 -4.37 -14.60
C GLU A 81 6.88 -5.12 -15.19
N PRO A 82 7.11 -6.12 -16.08
CA PRO A 82 6.04 -6.85 -16.76
C PRO A 82 5.05 -7.53 -15.80
N SER A 83 5.52 -8.04 -14.66
CA SER A 83 4.63 -8.71 -13.70
C SER A 83 3.68 -7.73 -12.99
N VAL A 84 4.05 -6.45 -12.85
CA VAL A 84 3.17 -5.38 -12.35
C VAL A 84 2.13 -5.02 -13.41
N ALA A 85 2.52 -4.94 -14.69
CA ALA A 85 1.61 -4.72 -15.80
C ALA A 85 0.57 -5.85 -15.93
N GLU A 86 1.02 -7.10 -15.81
CA GLU A 86 0.17 -8.28 -15.82
C GLU A 86 -0.81 -8.26 -14.65
N PHE A 87 -0.34 -8.06 -13.42
CA PHE A 87 -1.20 -7.93 -12.25
C PHE A 87 -2.25 -6.81 -12.41
N TRP A 88 -1.85 -5.63 -12.91
CA TRP A 88 -2.78 -4.53 -13.19
C TRP A 88 -3.90 -4.97 -14.14
N SER A 89 -3.58 -5.77 -15.15
CA SER A 89 -4.55 -6.29 -16.11
C SER A 89 -5.57 -7.25 -15.48
N HIS A 90 -5.25 -7.86 -14.33
CA HIS A 90 -6.12 -8.76 -13.56
C HIS A 90 -6.97 -8.05 -12.50
N LEU A 91 -6.74 -6.77 -12.25
CA LEU A 91 -7.61 -5.96 -11.37
C LEU A 91 -8.93 -5.63 -12.10
N ARG A 92 -10.04 -6.20 -11.60
CA ARG A 92 -11.41 -6.03 -12.11
C ARG A 92 -12.25 -5.07 -11.28
N GLY A 93 -11.87 -4.84 -10.03
CA GLY A 93 -12.51 -3.89 -9.12
C GLY A 93 -12.02 -2.46 -9.28
N TRP A 94 -12.27 -1.64 -8.25
CA TRP A 94 -11.65 -0.31 -8.15
C TRP A 94 -10.13 -0.46 -8.18
N ARG A 95 -9.46 0.30 -9.05
CA ARG A 95 -8.01 0.30 -9.15
C ARG A 95 -7.49 1.69 -9.43
N LEU A 96 -6.33 1.98 -8.86
CA LEU A 96 -5.60 3.22 -9.11
C LEU A 96 -4.10 2.93 -9.04
N ASN A 97 -3.32 3.57 -9.91
CA ASN A 97 -1.87 3.55 -9.85
C ASN A 97 -1.35 4.99 -9.68
N LEU A 98 -0.62 5.21 -8.59
CA LEU A 98 0.03 6.46 -8.26
C LEU A 98 1.55 6.32 -8.36
N ARG A 99 2.24 7.43 -8.65
CA ARG A 99 3.69 7.54 -8.58
C ARG A 99 4.05 8.90 -7.99
N ALA A 100 5.04 8.96 -7.11
CA ALA A 100 5.61 10.24 -6.67
C ALA A 100 6.86 10.56 -7.49
N GLU A 101 6.92 11.76 -8.08
CA GLU A 101 8.10 12.24 -8.79
C GLU A 101 9.32 12.24 -7.86
N GLY A 102 10.45 11.74 -8.36
CA GLY A 102 11.69 11.63 -7.58
C GLY A 102 11.72 10.52 -6.54
N ALA A 103 10.64 9.75 -6.37
CA ALA A 103 10.64 8.57 -5.50
C ALA A 103 11.38 7.40 -6.17
N VAL A 104 12.14 6.68 -5.34
CA VAL A 104 12.82 5.39 -5.63
C VAL A 104 12.26 4.31 -4.69
N HIS A 105 12.71 3.07 -4.81
CA HIS A 105 12.19 1.96 -4.00
C HIS A 105 12.26 2.23 -2.50
N GLY A 106 13.41 2.74 -2.04
CA GLY A 106 13.62 3.10 -0.64
C GLY A 106 12.77 4.28 -0.14
N SER A 107 12.10 5.01 -1.05
CA SER A 107 11.25 6.15 -0.68
C SER A 107 9.97 5.77 0.06
N TYR A 108 9.53 4.53 -0.07
CA TYR A 108 8.31 4.03 0.57
C TYR A 108 8.57 3.21 1.84
N GLY A 109 9.63 3.58 2.55
CA GLY A 109 9.89 3.12 3.91
C GLY A 109 10.61 4.20 4.71
N ASP A 110 11.01 3.83 5.93
CA ASP A 110 11.68 4.76 6.84
C ASP A 110 13.12 5.10 6.41
N TYR A 111 13.62 4.52 5.30
CA TYR A 111 14.93 4.89 4.74
C TYR A 111 15.02 6.38 4.40
N GLN A 112 13.91 6.99 3.95
CA GLN A 112 13.78 8.44 3.74
C GLN A 112 14.20 9.27 4.94
N VAL A 113 13.91 8.77 6.14
CA VAL A 113 14.18 9.47 7.40
C VAL A 113 15.49 8.99 8.01
N LEU A 114 15.78 7.70 7.94
CA LEU A 114 16.87 7.06 8.67
C LEU A 114 18.22 7.14 7.97
N ILE A 115 18.28 7.02 6.64
CA ILE A 115 19.56 7.00 5.89
C ILE A 115 20.26 8.37 5.87
N PRO A 116 19.56 9.52 5.74
CA PRO A 116 20.23 10.82 5.76
C PRO A 116 20.90 11.16 7.10
N GLN A 117 20.44 10.59 8.22
CA GLN A 117 20.95 10.93 9.56
C GLN A 117 22.44 10.56 9.76
N PRO A 118 22.89 9.32 9.44
CA PRO A 118 24.30 8.96 9.52
C PRO A 118 25.13 9.39 8.29
N ALA A 119 24.50 9.82 7.19
CA ALA A 119 25.16 10.01 5.89
C ALA A 119 26.46 10.84 5.97
N GLY A 120 26.41 11.99 6.64
CA GLY A 120 27.60 12.85 6.81
C GLY A 120 28.68 12.23 7.69
N ALA A 121 28.31 11.42 8.68
CA ALA A 121 29.26 10.77 9.60
C ALA A 121 29.96 9.57 8.95
N VAL A 122 29.29 8.89 8.02
CA VAL A 122 29.85 7.73 7.30
C VAL A 122 30.50 8.10 5.97
N GLY A 123 30.52 9.39 5.62
CA GLY A 123 31.12 9.89 4.38
C GLY A 123 30.33 9.52 3.13
N MET A 124 29.02 9.31 3.25
CA MET A 124 28.15 8.99 2.12
C MET A 124 28.06 10.19 1.18
N SER A 125 28.27 9.95 -0.10
CA SER A 125 28.10 10.93 -1.16
C SER A 125 26.62 11.26 -1.38
N GLU A 126 26.34 12.39 -2.04
CA GLU A 126 24.97 12.73 -2.44
C GLU A 126 24.38 11.71 -3.42
N GLU A 127 25.21 11.07 -4.25
CA GLU A 127 24.79 10.05 -5.20
C GLU A 127 24.32 8.79 -4.48
N GLU A 128 25.14 8.26 -3.56
CA GLU A 128 24.77 7.13 -2.72
C GLU A 128 23.50 7.43 -1.90
N LEU A 129 23.36 8.66 -1.38
CA LEU A 129 22.14 9.04 -0.66
C LEU A 129 20.91 9.01 -1.58
N ARG A 130 21.03 9.51 -2.82
CA ARG A 130 19.96 9.49 -3.82
C ARG A 130 19.61 8.08 -4.29
N GLU A 131 20.54 7.12 -4.27
CA GLU A 131 20.20 5.71 -4.54
C GLU A 131 19.24 5.15 -3.47
N TRP A 132 19.38 5.58 -2.22
CA TRP A 132 18.50 5.14 -1.13
C TRP A 132 17.18 5.90 -1.07
N THR A 133 17.22 7.22 -1.29
CA THR A 133 16.09 8.12 -0.98
C THR A 133 15.59 8.90 -2.19
N GLY A 134 16.18 8.71 -3.37
CA GLY A 134 15.79 9.46 -4.56
C GLY A 134 16.00 10.96 -4.37
N THR A 135 15.17 11.75 -5.05
CA THR A 135 15.19 13.21 -5.01
C THR A 135 13.96 13.82 -4.33
N LEU A 136 13.00 12.97 -3.91
CA LEU A 136 11.83 13.41 -3.17
C LEU A 136 12.23 13.92 -1.78
N ASP A 137 11.67 15.06 -1.36
CA ASP A 137 11.88 15.58 -0.02
C ASP A 137 11.40 14.55 1.05
N PRO A 138 12.21 14.23 2.06
CA PRO A 138 11.86 13.21 3.06
C PRO A 138 10.54 13.45 3.80
N ALA A 139 10.24 14.72 4.15
CA ALA A 139 9.00 15.05 4.83
C ALA A 139 7.79 14.93 3.89
N ARG A 140 7.97 15.17 2.58
CA ARG A 140 6.96 14.88 1.56
C ARG A 140 6.73 13.38 1.41
N ALA A 141 7.79 12.58 1.34
CA ALA A 141 7.70 11.12 1.23
C ALA A 141 6.91 10.51 2.39
N VAL A 142 7.19 10.93 3.63
CA VAL A 142 6.44 10.48 4.82
C VAL A 142 4.97 10.89 4.73
N ARG A 143 4.68 12.14 4.33
CA ARG A 143 3.29 12.61 4.20
C ARG A 143 2.51 11.84 3.14
N ILE A 144 3.13 11.48 2.01
CA ILE A 144 2.50 10.65 0.97
C ILE A 144 2.17 9.26 1.52
N GLN A 145 3.13 8.62 2.21
CA GLN A 145 2.96 7.30 2.84
C GLN A 145 1.89 7.29 3.94
N GLN A 146 1.58 8.44 4.55
CA GLN A 146 0.50 8.55 5.53
C GLN A 146 -0.84 8.87 4.87
N ALA A 147 -0.87 9.82 3.95
CA ALA A 147 -2.12 10.38 3.43
C ALA A 147 -2.83 9.45 2.44
N TYR A 148 -2.10 8.85 1.49
CA TYR A 148 -2.70 8.03 0.44
C TYR A 148 -3.20 6.68 0.95
N PRO A 149 -2.45 5.91 1.77
CA PRO A 149 -2.98 4.72 2.41
C PRO A 149 -4.18 5.01 3.31
N LEU A 150 -4.15 6.11 4.08
CA LEU A 150 -5.28 6.50 4.91
C LEU A 150 -6.52 6.79 4.05
N ALA A 151 -6.39 7.62 3.01
CA ALA A 151 -7.50 7.96 2.12
C ALA A 151 -8.09 6.71 1.45
N PHE A 152 -7.24 5.77 1.01
CA PHE A 152 -7.65 4.52 0.39
C PHE A 152 -8.46 3.64 1.34
N PHE A 153 -7.96 3.41 2.56
CA PHE A 153 -8.68 2.58 3.52
C PHE A 153 -9.91 3.27 4.10
N ASP A 154 -9.89 4.59 4.27
CA ASP A 154 -11.08 5.34 4.69
C ASP A 154 -12.19 5.24 3.63
N LEU A 155 -11.85 5.33 2.34
CA LEU A 155 -12.79 5.14 1.23
C LEU A 155 -13.39 3.73 1.24
N HIS A 156 -12.56 2.68 1.22
CA HIS A 156 -13.04 1.31 0.95
C HIS A 156 -13.46 0.51 2.17
N LEU A 157 -12.99 0.86 3.35
CA LEU A 157 -13.32 0.13 4.58
C LEU A 157 -14.23 0.94 5.51
N ARG A 158 -14.21 2.27 5.44
CA ARG A 158 -14.98 3.14 6.35
C ARG A 158 -16.05 3.98 5.66
N ASN A 159 -16.19 3.90 4.34
CA ASN A 159 -17.11 4.70 3.53
C ASN A 159 -16.95 6.22 3.79
N ARG A 160 -15.71 6.65 4.01
CA ARG A 160 -15.35 8.06 4.20
C ARG A 160 -14.74 8.56 2.92
N ASN A 161 -15.53 9.30 2.16
CA ASN A 161 -15.11 9.82 0.87
C ASN A 161 -14.33 11.12 1.06
N GLY A 162 -13.04 11.08 0.76
CA GLY A 162 -12.20 12.26 0.59
C GLY A 162 -11.81 12.42 -0.88
N HIS A 163 -11.37 13.61 -1.27
CA HIS A 163 -11.06 13.94 -2.66
C HIS A 163 -9.63 13.60 -3.11
N LEU A 164 -8.79 13.08 -2.20
CA LEU A 164 -7.37 12.87 -2.48
C LEU A 164 -7.11 11.81 -3.57
N LEU A 165 -8.06 10.89 -3.79
CA LEU A 165 -7.96 9.81 -4.79
C LEU A 165 -8.71 10.11 -6.09
N ASP A 166 -9.31 11.29 -6.21
CA ASP A 166 -10.11 11.68 -7.38
C ASP A 166 -9.21 12.26 -8.50
N GLY A 167 -7.99 12.69 -8.17
CA GLY A 167 -7.04 13.25 -9.13
C GLY A 167 -5.90 14.05 -8.47
N PRO A 168 -5.11 14.78 -9.28
CA PRO A 168 -3.99 15.58 -8.81
C PRO A 168 -4.38 16.57 -7.71
N SER A 169 -3.50 16.75 -6.73
CA SER A 169 -3.74 17.58 -5.55
C SER A 169 -2.65 18.63 -5.37
N ALA A 170 -3.05 19.88 -5.16
CA ALA A 170 -2.10 20.96 -4.84
C ALA A 170 -1.36 20.73 -3.51
N ALA A 171 -1.90 19.89 -2.61
CA ALA A 171 -1.21 19.49 -1.39
C ALA A 171 -0.09 18.47 -1.66
N PHE A 172 -0.17 17.73 -2.76
CA PHE A 172 0.73 16.66 -3.20
C PHE A 172 1.10 16.81 -4.69
N PRO A 173 1.73 17.93 -5.10
CA PRO A 173 2.06 18.18 -6.50
C PRO A 173 3.00 17.13 -7.12
N GLU A 174 3.76 16.41 -6.31
CA GLU A 174 4.67 15.35 -6.78
C GLU A 174 3.92 14.05 -7.12
N VAL A 175 2.66 13.90 -6.72
CA VAL A 175 1.92 12.65 -6.93
C VAL A 175 1.15 12.68 -8.25
N GLU A 176 1.55 11.79 -9.13
CA GLU A 176 0.97 11.56 -10.45
C GLU A 176 -0.02 10.38 -10.42
N PHE A 177 -1.08 10.53 -11.21
CA PHE A 177 -2.09 9.51 -11.44
C PHE A 177 -1.82 8.85 -12.78
N LEU A 178 -1.49 7.55 -12.76
CA LEU A 178 -1.11 6.80 -13.95
C LEU A 178 -2.34 6.05 -14.52
N PRO A 179 -2.71 6.27 -15.80
CA PRO A 179 -3.90 5.67 -16.41
C PRO A 179 -3.78 4.16 -16.70
#